data_AF-F7SAU6-F1
#
_entry.id   AF-F7SAU6-F1
#
_cell.length_a   1.000
_cell.length_b   1.000
_cell.length_c   1.000
_cell.angle_alpha   90.00
_cell.angle_beta   90.00
_cell.angle_gamma   90.00
#
_symmetry.space_group_name_H-M   'P 1'
#
loop_
_entity.id
_entity.type
_entity.pdbx_description
1 polymer ?
#
loop_
_entity_poly.entity_id
_entity_poly.type
_entity_poly.pdbx_seq_one_letter_code
_entity_poly.pdbx_strand_id
1 'polypeptide(L)'
;MISLFGLAPLAHAQSLGDALRQTTFQGMIGAIHFDYANNGHTSKSTHSFAIGGHLIAHTGSFNGFSVGLGGYTAQSLGLYSKNDTHYDGELTGSYFGIQSFRQAYLQYQTPKVEIRFGRQLIQTPYANQDYYTFNPRAFMGVAG
;
A
#
# COMPACT_ATOMS: atom_id res chain seq x y z
N MET A 1 11.95 -2.46 -6.54
CA MET A 1 12.65 -1.16 -6.55
C MET A 1 13.15 -0.90 -5.14
N ILE A 2 14.46 -0.77 -4.95
CA ILE A 2 15.03 -0.28 -3.69
C ILE A 2 14.74 1.22 -3.68
N SER A 3 13.78 1.67 -2.88
CA SER A 3 13.69 3.09 -2.54
C SER A 3 14.94 3.40 -1.73
N LEU A 4 15.93 3.96 -2.41
CA LEU A 4 17.09 4.57 -1.78
C LEU A 4 16.55 5.81 -1.06
N PHE A 5 16.18 5.66 0.22
CA PHE A 5 16.06 6.80 1.09
C PHE A 5 17.46 7.40 1.14
N GLY A 6 17.67 8.43 0.33
CA GLY A 6 18.85 9.28 0.42
C GLY A 6 19.04 9.67 1.88
N LEU A 7 20.31 9.73 2.29
CA LEU A 7 20.75 10.17 3.60
C LEU A 7 20.34 11.64 3.82
N ALA A 8 19.05 11.89 4.02
CA ALA A 8 18.58 13.16 4.53
C ALA A 8 19.10 13.23 5.98
N PRO A 9 19.72 14.34 6.39
CA PRO A 9 20.02 14.52 7.80
C PRO A 9 18.72 14.31 8.58
N LEU A 10 18.77 13.57 9.69
CA LEU A 10 17.66 13.40 10.63
C LEU A 10 17.32 14.77 11.23
N ALA A 11 16.65 15.62 10.45
CA ALA A 11 16.12 16.88 10.89
C ALA A 11 15.04 16.54 11.93
N HIS A 12 15.40 16.66 13.20
CA HIS A 12 14.45 16.53 14.29
C HIS A 12 13.54 17.76 14.25
N ALA A 13 12.24 17.53 14.12
CA ALA A 13 11.26 18.56 14.37
C ALA A 13 11.39 19.04 15.82
N GLN A 14 11.42 20.35 16.03
CA GLN A 14 11.59 20.96 17.35
C GLN A 14 10.30 20.93 18.17
N SER A 15 9.15 20.74 17.51
CA SER A 15 7.84 20.60 18.13
C SER A 15 6.98 19.59 17.39
N LEU A 16 5.91 19.10 18.03
CA LEU A 16 4.89 18.28 17.37
C LEU A 16 4.28 19.01 16.17
N GLY A 17 4.05 20.32 16.28
CA GLY A 17 3.52 21.12 15.18
C GLY A 17 4.44 21.13 13.97
N ASP A 18 5.76 21.19 14.19
CA ASP A 18 6.74 21.12 13.10
C ASP A 18 6.82 19.73 12.50
N ALA A 19 6.68 18.67 13.31
CA ALA A 19 6.63 17.30 12.82
C ALA A 19 5.42 17.08 11.90
N LEU A 20 4.27 17.65 12.24
CA LEU A 20 3.08 17.61 11.39
C LEU A 20 3.27 18.43 10.10
N ARG A 21 3.95 19.58 10.16
CA ARG A 21 4.27 20.38 8.95
C ARG A 21 5.27 19.70 8.03
N GLN A 22 6.18 18.91 8.58
CA GLN A 22 7.16 18.12 7.84
C GLN A 22 6.58 16.80 7.31
N THR A 23 5.27 16.60 7.41
CA THR A 23 4.62 15.40 6.85
C THR A 23 4.91 15.30 5.36
N THR A 24 5.44 14.16 4.97
CA THR A 24 5.63 13.80 3.56
C THR A 24 4.46 12.98 3.08
N PHE A 25 4.07 13.19 1.83
CA PHE A 25 3.03 12.44 1.17
C PHE A 25 3.63 11.68 0.00
N GLN A 26 3.40 10.38 -0.05
CA GLN A 26 3.75 9.53 -1.17
C GLN A 26 2.47 8.93 -1.73
N GLY A 27 2.29 9.03 -3.04
CA GLY A 27 1.14 8.44 -3.69
C GLY A 27 1.47 7.89 -5.05
N MET A 28 0.59 7.00 -5.50
CA MET A 28 0.61 6.42 -6.83
C MET A 28 -0.84 6.34 -7.31
N ILE A 29 -1.04 6.62 -8.59
CA ILE A 29 -2.26 6.29 -9.31
C ILE A 29 -1.86 5.48 -10.54
N GLY A 30 -2.69 4.52 -10.93
CA GLY A 30 -2.45 3.72 -12.12
C GLY A 30 -3.68 2.97 -12.58
N ALA A 31 -3.50 2.26 -13.69
CA ALA A 31 -4.46 1.29 -14.20
C ALA A 31 -3.79 -0.08 -14.27
N ILE A 32 -4.53 -1.14 -13.95
CA ILE A 32 -4.12 -2.52 -14.12
C ILE A 32 -5.17 -3.18 -15.01
N HIS A 33 -4.70 -3.82 -16.07
CA HIS A 33 -5.45 -4.76 -16.89
C HIS A 33 -4.85 -6.15 -16.67
N PHE A 34 -5.68 -7.12 -16.35
CA PHE A 34 -5.28 -8.47 -16.00
C PHE A 34 -6.07 -9.47 -16.84
N ASP A 35 -5.36 -10.38 -17.50
CA ASP A 35 -5.94 -11.50 -18.21
C ASP A 35 -5.30 -12.80 -17.70
N TYR A 36 -6.12 -13.79 -17.41
CA TYR A 36 -5.70 -15.12 -16.99
C TYR A 36 -6.19 -16.15 -18.00
N ALA A 37 -5.27 -16.66 -18.81
CA ALA A 37 -5.57 -17.67 -19.82
C ALA A 37 -5.63 -19.07 -19.18
N ASN A 38 -6.81 -19.69 -19.18
CA ASN A 38 -7.01 -21.06 -18.72
C ASN A 38 -7.19 -21.99 -19.93
N ASN A 39 -6.20 -22.85 -20.17
CA ASN A 39 -6.24 -23.85 -21.25
C ASN A 39 -6.65 -25.25 -20.75
N GLY A 40 -7.14 -25.37 -19.51
CA GLY A 40 -7.64 -26.62 -18.94
C GLY A 40 -9.08 -26.90 -19.36
N HIS A 41 -9.43 -28.17 -19.55
CA HIS A 41 -10.73 -28.62 -20.08
C HIS A 41 -11.99 -28.14 -19.32
N THR A 42 -11.85 -27.58 -18.11
CA THR A 42 -12.96 -27.18 -17.23
C THR A 42 -12.87 -25.76 -16.67
N SER A 43 -11.78 -25.02 -16.93
CA SER A 43 -11.57 -23.69 -16.36
C SER A 43 -11.67 -22.63 -17.46
N LYS A 44 -12.47 -21.58 -17.22
CA LYS A 44 -12.64 -20.47 -18.15
C LYS A 44 -11.52 -19.45 -17.96
N SER A 45 -11.07 -18.82 -19.05
CA SER A 45 -10.18 -17.65 -18.96
C SER A 45 -10.89 -16.49 -18.26
N THR A 46 -10.17 -15.72 -17.46
CA THR A 46 -10.74 -14.58 -16.72
C THR A 46 -10.03 -13.28 -17.05
N HIS A 47 -10.69 -12.16 -16.82
CA HIS A 47 -10.13 -10.83 -17.07
C HIS A 47 -10.62 -9.81 -16.04
N SER A 48 -9.82 -8.75 -15.82
CA SER A 48 -10.17 -7.65 -14.95
C SER A 48 -9.51 -6.35 -15.37
N PHE A 49 -10.17 -5.24 -15.07
CA PHE A 49 -9.61 -3.91 -15.24
C PHE A 49 -9.93 -3.06 -14.02
N ALA A 50 -8.90 -2.40 -13.49
CA ALA A 50 -9.01 -1.51 -12.35
C ALA A 50 -8.20 -0.24 -12.56
N ILE A 51 -8.75 0.88 -12.10
CA ILE A 51 -7.99 2.09 -11.80
C ILE A 51 -7.90 2.21 -10.30
N GLY A 52 -6.70 2.48 -9.80
CA GLY A 52 -6.48 2.53 -8.38
C GLY A 52 -5.19 3.23 -8.04
N GLY A 53 -4.86 3.16 -6.76
CA GLY A 53 -3.75 3.89 -6.23
C GLY A 53 -3.71 3.89 -4.72
N HIS A 54 -2.78 4.65 -4.19
CA HIS A 54 -2.62 4.85 -2.76
C HIS A 54 -2.14 6.25 -2.45
N LEU A 55 -2.40 6.65 -1.21
CA LEU A 55 -1.84 7.84 -0.60
C LEU A 55 -1.35 7.46 0.80
N ILE A 56 -0.08 7.74 1.04
CA ILE A 56 0.62 7.47 2.28
C ILE A 56 1.09 8.81 2.82
N ALA A 57 0.77 9.08 4.08
CA ALA A 57 1.27 10.21 4.84
C ALA A 57 2.25 9.70 5.90
N HIS A 58 3.42 10.31 5.99
CA HIS A 58 4.42 10.03 7.03
C HIS A 58 4.87 11.34 7.67
N THR A 59 4.63 11.52 8.96
CA THR A 59 4.98 12.75 9.66
C THR A 59 6.49 12.91 9.75
N GLY A 60 6.96 14.15 9.99
CA GLY A 60 8.32 14.37 10.47
C GLY A 60 8.58 13.67 11.81
N SER A 61 9.86 13.57 12.18
CA SER A 61 10.28 12.95 13.44
C SER A 61 10.36 13.96 14.58
N PHE A 62 9.64 13.71 15.67
CA PHE A 62 9.72 14.46 16.92
C PHE A 62 10.28 13.56 18.02
N ASN A 63 11.44 13.92 18.58
CA ASN A 63 12.16 13.09 19.56
C ASN A 63 12.36 11.63 19.10
N GLY A 64 12.63 11.43 17.81
CA GLY A 64 12.77 10.10 17.19
C GLY A 64 11.46 9.43 16.81
N PHE A 65 10.30 9.97 17.17
CA PHE A 65 9.00 9.38 16.86
C PHE A 65 8.33 9.99 15.63
N SER A 66 7.75 9.16 14.77
CA SER A 66 6.90 9.57 13.64
C SER A 66 5.70 8.65 13.46
N VAL A 67 4.68 9.11 12.74
CA VAL A 67 3.46 8.34 12.46
C VAL A 67 3.30 8.16 10.95
N GLY A 68 2.93 6.95 10.53
CA GLY A 68 2.62 6.62 9.14
C GLY A 68 1.18 6.14 8.96
N LEU A 69 0.47 6.71 7.98
CA LEU A 69 -0.91 6.38 7.61
C LEU A 69 -0.97 6.12 6.11
N GLY A 70 -1.69 5.08 5.67
CA GLY A 70 -1.74 4.71 4.24
C GLY A 70 -3.09 4.15 3.81
N GLY A 71 -3.75 4.88 2.91
CA GLY A 71 -5.01 4.51 2.28
C GLY A 71 -4.81 4.05 0.84
N TYR A 72 -5.58 3.04 0.44
CA TYR A 72 -5.47 2.33 -0.83
C TYR A 72 -6.85 2.18 -1.44
N THR A 73 -6.96 2.32 -2.77
CA THR A 73 -8.22 2.17 -3.49
C THR A 73 -7.99 1.50 -4.83
N ALA A 74 -8.97 0.71 -5.26
CA ALA A 74 -9.08 0.19 -6.61
C ALA A 74 -10.55 0.20 -7.02
N GLN A 75 -10.86 0.69 -8.21
CA GLN A 75 -12.22 0.82 -8.72
C GLN A 75 -12.27 0.28 -10.14
N SER A 76 -13.34 -0.44 -10.48
CA SER A 76 -13.62 -0.80 -11.87
C SER A 76 -14.22 0.40 -12.58
N LEU A 77 -13.83 0.63 -13.84
CA LEU A 77 -14.49 1.60 -14.71
C LEU A 77 -15.75 1.03 -15.40
N GLY A 78 -16.16 -0.20 -15.07
CA GLY A 78 -17.30 -0.84 -15.72
C GLY A 78 -17.03 -1.26 -17.16
N LEU A 79 -15.75 -1.42 -17.54
CA LEU A 79 -15.36 -1.93 -18.86
C LEU A 79 -15.82 -3.38 -19.09
N TYR A 80 -16.06 -4.12 -18.00
CA TYR A 80 -16.60 -5.47 -18.02
C TYR A 80 -17.92 -5.51 -17.25
N SER A 81 -18.90 -6.25 -17.78
CA SER A 81 -20.24 -6.33 -17.22
C SER A 81 -20.25 -7.08 -15.89
N LYS A 82 -21.15 -6.69 -14.97
CA LYS A 82 -21.36 -7.41 -13.70
C LYS A 82 -21.87 -8.85 -13.88
N ASN A 83 -22.47 -9.14 -15.03
CA ASN A 83 -22.99 -10.46 -15.37
C ASN A 83 -21.97 -11.29 -16.17
N ASP A 84 -20.77 -10.78 -16.41
CA ASP A 84 -19.75 -11.54 -17.12
C ASP A 84 -19.19 -12.63 -16.20
N THR A 85 -19.44 -13.89 -16.56
CA THR A 85 -18.91 -15.05 -15.84
C THR A 85 -17.39 -15.19 -15.93
N HIS A 86 -16.72 -14.38 -16.76
CA HIS A 86 -15.27 -14.32 -16.92
C HIS A 86 -14.65 -13.15 -16.14
N TYR A 87 -15.46 -12.34 -15.46
CA TYR A 87 -14.95 -11.24 -14.66
C TYR A 87 -14.19 -11.76 -13.43
N ASP A 88 -12.94 -11.31 -13.30
CA ASP A 88 -12.12 -11.55 -12.12
C ASP A 88 -12.21 -10.38 -11.13
N GLY A 89 -12.73 -10.66 -9.94
CA GLY A 89 -12.86 -9.69 -8.86
C GLY A 89 -11.56 -9.38 -8.12
N GLU A 90 -10.45 -10.03 -8.46
CA GLU A 90 -9.19 -9.92 -7.70
C GLU A 90 -8.67 -8.48 -7.57
N LEU A 91 -8.81 -7.66 -8.62
CA LEU A 91 -8.32 -6.28 -8.62
C LEU A 91 -9.21 -5.30 -7.85
N THR A 92 -10.51 -5.54 -7.76
CA THR A 92 -11.48 -4.55 -7.22
C THR A 92 -12.43 -5.11 -6.16
N GLY A 93 -12.30 -6.38 -5.80
CA GLY A 93 -13.24 -7.13 -4.97
C GLY A 93 -14.55 -7.46 -5.68
N SER A 94 -15.40 -8.22 -4.99
CA SER A 94 -16.71 -8.66 -5.51
C SER A 94 -17.71 -7.53 -5.78
N TYR A 95 -17.41 -6.31 -5.33
CA TYR A 95 -18.29 -5.15 -5.43
C TYR A 95 -17.78 -4.09 -6.43
N PHE A 96 -16.86 -4.43 -7.33
CA PHE A 96 -16.32 -3.53 -8.37
C PHE A 96 -15.55 -2.32 -7.82
N GLY A 97 -15.16 -2.38 -6.56
CA GLY A 97 -14.48 -1.32 -5.85
C GLY A 97 -14.03 -1.77 -4.47
N ILE A 98 -12.80 -1.42 -4.12
CA ILE A 98 -12.23 -1.62 -2.80
C ILE A 98 -11.56 -0.34 -2.31
N GLN A 99 -11.76 -0.05 -1.03
CA GLN A 99 -11.04 0.99 -0.31
C GLN A 99 -10.50 0.33 0.96
N SER A 100 -9.24 0.56 1.29
CA SER A 100 -8.64 -0.08 2.45
C SER A 100 -7.58 0.77 3.09
N PHE A 101 -7.46 0.62 4.41
CA PHE A 101 -6.40 1.21 5.20
C PHE A 101 -5.34 0.15 5.49
N ARG A 102 -4.16 0.33 4.92
CA ARG A 102 -3.08 -0.69 4.95
C ARG A 102 -1.91 -0.29 5.82
N GLN A 103 -1.74 1.00 6.13
CA GLN A 103 -0.69 1.46 7.03
C GLN A 103 -1.28 2.34 8.12
N ALA A 104 -0.91 2.04 9.35
CA ALA A 104 -1.29 2.72 10.58
C ALA A 104 -0.26 2.35 11.65
N TYR A 105 0.86 3.07 11.69
CA TYR A 105 1.97 2.71 12.57
C TYR A 105 2.61 3.92 13.23
N LEU A 106 3.13 3.68 14.44
CA LEU A 106 4.08 4.53 15.12
C LEU A 106 5.48 4.01 14.82
N GLN A 107 6.40 4.90 14.46
CA GLN A 107 7.80 4.60 14.23
C GLN A 107 8.66 5.31 15.26
N TYR A 108 9.67 4.63 15.76
CA TYR A 108 10.78 5.21 16.50
C TYR A 108 12.08 4.99 15.72
N GLN A 109 12.87 6.03 15.52
CA GLN A 109 14.08 5.98 14.73
C GLN A 109 15.22 6.77 15.37
N THR A 110 16.39 6.13 15.38
CA THR A 110 17.70 6.73 15.68
C THR A 110 18.64 6.42 14.51
N PRO A 111 19.88 6.96 14.48
CA PRO A 111 20.85 6.60 13.43
C PRO A 111 21.19 5.11 13.33
N LYS A 112 20.86 4.28 14.34
CA LYS A 112 21.21 2.85 14.39
C LYS A 112 20.03 1.90 14.43
N VAL A 113 18.86 2.39 14.81
CA VAL A 113 17.69 1.56 15.11
C VAL A 113 16.47 2.22 14.52
N GLU A 114 15.66 1.44 13.81
CA GLU A 114 14.31 1.80 13.41
C GLU A 114 13.37 0.71 13.90
N ILE A 115 12.31 1.09 14.61
CA ILE A 115 11.28 0.15 15.09
C ILE A 115 9.93 0.76 14.76
N ARG A 116 9.02 -0.06 14.26
CA ARG A 116 7.64 0.30 13.94
C ARG A 116 6.67 -0.60 14.68
N PHE A 117 5.66 0.01 15.28
CA PHE A 117 4.54 -0.67 15.94
C PHE A 117 3.23 -0.30 15.24
N GLY A 118 2.46 -1.32 14.83
CA GLY A 118 1.13 -1.15 14.25
C GLY A 118 0.96 -1.89 12.93
N ARG A 119 0.03 -1.40 12.10
CA ARG A 119 -0.24 -1.95 10.77
C ARG A 119 0.75 -1.36 9.77
N GLN A 120 1.50 -2.21 9.09
CA GLN A 120 2.58 -1.77 8.20
C GLN A 120 2.81 -2.74 7.07
N LEU A 121 3.51 -2.25 6.04
CA LEU A 121 4.03 -3.10 4.99
C LEU A 121 5.41 -3.59 5.40
N ILE A 122 5.64 -4.90 5.25
CA ILE A 122 6.90 -5.56 5.59
C ILE A 122 7.44 -6.18 4.31
N GLN A 123 8.76 -6.13 4.14
CA GLN A 123 9.45 -6.72 3.00
C GLN A 123 10.65 -7.54 3.50
N THR A 124 10.36 -8.78 3.89
CA THR A 124 11.33 -9.78 4.33
C THR A 124 11.20 -11.03 3.45
N PRO A 125 12.17 -11.95 3.45
CA PRO A 125 12.06 -13.22 2.72
C PRO A 125 10.84 -14.07 3.11
N TYR A 126 10.35 -13.94 4.36
CA TYR A 126 9.26 -14.77 4.90
C TYR A 126 7.90 -14.05 4.95
N ALA A 127 7.90 -12.72 4.90
CA ALA A 127 6.69 -11.90 4.90
C ALA A 127 6.91 -10.68 4.01
N ASN A 128 6.15 -10.59 2.93
CA ASN A 128 6.28 -9.52 1.95
C ASN A 128 4.92 -8.94 1.56
N GLN A 129 4.94 -7.65 1.23
CA GLN A 129 3.88 -6.98 0.49
C GLN A 129 3.86 -7.48 -0.95
N ASP A 130 2.68 -7.49 -1.56
CA ASP A 130 2.47 -7.83 -2.95
C ASP A 130 1.83 -6.65 -3.69
N TYR A 131 2.24 -6.45 -4.94
CA TYR A 131 1.82 -5.32 -5.79
C TYR A 131 1.08 -5.78 -7.04
N TYR A 132 0.53 -7.01 -7.03
CA TYR A 132 -0.25 -7.53 -8.14
C TYR A 132 -1.64 -6.87 -8.24
N THR A 133 -2.07 -6.20 -7.17
CA THR A 133 -3.27 -5.35 -7.10
C THR A 133 -2.91 -3.99 -6.49
N PHE A 134 -3.85 -3.04 -6.49
CA PHE A 134 -3.72 -1.80 -5.73
C PHE A 134 -3.97 -1.98 -4.21
N ASN A 135 -4.06 -3.21 -3.72
CA ASN A 135 -4.50 -3.54 -2.37
C ASN A 135 -3.48 -4.47 -1.68
N PRO A 136 -2.32 -3.94 -1.28
CA PRO A 136 -1.22 -4.76 -0.80
C PRO A 136 -1.56 -5.43 0.53
N ARG A 137 -0.85 -6.53 0.80
CA ARG A 137 -0.86 -7.21 2.08
C ARG A 137 -0.12 -6.39 3.13
N ALA A 138 -0.80 -6.14 4.24
CA ALA A 138 -0.26 -5.43 5.39
C ALA A 138 -0.30 -6.32 6.62
N PHE A 139 0.69 -6.14 7.49
CA PHE A 139 0.92 -6.93 8.68
C PHE A 139 0.70 -6.07 9.92
N MET A 140 0.11 -6.64 10.96
CA MET A 140 -0.06 -5.99 12.27
C MET A 140 1.00 -6.53 13.22
N GLY A 141 1.80 -5.67 13.84
CA GLY A 141 2.77 -6.08 14.83
C GLY A 141 3.93 -5.11 15.00
N VAL A 142 5.06 -5.64 15.43
CA VAL A 142 6.33 -4.92 15.59
C VAL A 142 7.32 -5.38 14.53
N ALA A 143 8.02 -4.45 13.88
CA ALA A 143 9.09 -4.73 12.92
C ALA A 143 10.21 -3.68 13.06
N GLY A 144 11.45 -4.08 12.78
CA GLY A 144 12.65 -3.24 12.84
C GLY A 144 13.88 -4.01 12.39
#